data_AF-A0A6A3HM35-F1
#
_entry.id   AF-A0A6A3HM35-F1
#
_cell.length_a   1.000
_cell.length_b   1.000
_cell.length_c   1.000
_cell.angle_alpha   90.00
_cell.angle_beta   90.00
_cell.angle_gamma   90.00
#
_symmetry.space_group_name_H-M   'P 1'
#
loop_
_entity.id
_entity.type
_entity.pdbx_description
1 polymer ?
#
loop_
_entity_poly.entity_id
_entity_poly.type
_entity_poly.pdbx_seq_one_letter_code
_entity_poly.pdbx_strand_id
1 'polypeptide(L)' 'MNHFLSRTTTRTITSRASSHLNKSTMMRIVIVGGGQAGINCAQNLAKTLTDADNTEVVVLE' A
#
# COMPACT_ATOMS: atom_id res chain seq x y z
N MET A 1 -23.29 17.27 53.65
CA MET A 1 -23.34 17.26 52.16
C MET A 1 -21.92 17.36 51.64
N ASN A 2 -21.47 16.40 50.85
CA ASN A 2 -20.42 16.54 49.83
C ASN A 2 -20.55 15.34 48.90
N HIS A 3 -21.28 15.59 47.81
CA HIS A 3 -21.69 14.63 46.81
C HIS A 3 -20.46 14.16 46.03
N PHE A 4 -20.13 12.89 46.18
CA PHE A 4 -19.06 12.19 45.51
C PHE A 4 -19.25 12.25 43.98
N LEU A 5 -18.55 13.18 43.34
CA LEU A 5 -18.63 13.44 41.90
C LEU A 5 -18.07 12.24 41.11
N SER A 6 -18.92 11.77 40.19
CA SER A 6 -18.71 10.74 39.17
C SER A 6 -17.27 10.60 38.69
N ARG A 7 -16.60 9.50 39.07
CA ARG A 7 -15.39 9.01 38.41
C ARG A 7 -15.76 8.42 37.05
N THR A 8 -16.01 9.28 36.06
CA THR A 8 -16.16 8.87 34.66
C THR A 8 -14.78 8.83 34.01
N THR A 9 -14.07 7.72 34.19
CA THR A 9 -12.81 7.46 33.48
C THR A 9 -13.13 7.18 32.01
N THR A 10 -12.98 8.20 31.16
CA THR A 10 -13.01 8.06 29.71
C THR A 10 -11.85 7.15 29.28
N ARG A 11 -12.16 5.87 29.03
CA ARG A 11 -11.20 4.94 28.42
C ARG A 11 -11.19 5.22 26.92
N THR A 12 -10.23 6.03 26.46
CA THR A 12 -9.94 6.17 25.03
C THR A 12 -9.47 4.82 24.51
N ILE A 13 -10.34 4.09 23.82
CA ILE A 13 -9.97 2.91 23.05
C ILE A 13 -9.30 3.43 21.78
N THR A 14 -7.98 3.59 21.80
CA THR A 14 -7.20 3.73 20.56
C THR A 14 -7.30 2.40 19.81
N SER A 15 -8.20 2.36 18.84
CA SER A 15 -8.47 1.22 17.98
C SER A 15 -7.20 0.77 17.25
N ARG A 16 -6.63 -0.36 17.67
CA ARG A 16 -5.56 -1.09 16.95
C ARG A 16 -5.99 -1.62 15.57
N ALA A 17 -7.21 -1.31 15.12
CA ALA A 17 -7.79 -1.77 13.87
C ALA A 17 -7.43 -0.88 12.65
N SER A 18 -6.77 0.27 12.83
CA SER A 18 -6.50 1.19 11.72
C SER A 18 -5.26 0.81 10.87
N SER A 19 -4.35 -0.04 11.37
CA SER A 19 -3.08 -0.30 10.67
C SER A 19 -3.19 -1.28 9.49
N HIS A 20 -4.35 -1.90 9.26
CA HIS A 20 -4.58 -2.74 8.08
C HIS A 20 -5.15 -1.95 6.89
N LEU A 21 -5.62 -0.70 7.10
CA LEU A 21 -6.39 0.03 6.10
C LEU A 21 -5.55 0.83 5.10
N ASN A 22 -4.24 0.99 5.32
CA ASN A 22 -3.36 1.77 4.43
C ASN A 22 -2.02 1.08 4.16
N LYS A 23 -2.01 -0.24 3.95
CA LYS A 23 -0.84 -0.89 3.38
C LYS A 23 -0.91 -0.78 1.86
N SER A 24 -0.29 0.26 1.30
CA SER A 24 0.05 0.31 -0.12
C SER A 24 1.02 -0.84 -0.39
N THR A 25 0.48 -2.01 -0.76
CA THR A 25 1.30 -3.16 -1.10
C THR A 25 2.02 -2.85 -2.41
N MET A 26 3.32 -2.62 -2.32
CA MET A 26 4.16 -2.45 -3.50
C MET A 26 4.03 -3.69 -4.40
N MET A 27 3.64 -3.49 -5.66
CA MET A 27 3.47 -4.57 -6.63
C MET A 27 4.75 -4.68 -7.45
N ARG A 28 5.31 -5.89 -7.58
CA ARG A 28 6.49 -6.13 -8.43
C ARG A 28 6.11 -7.00 -9.62
N ILE A 29 6.28 -6.45 -10.82
CA ILE A 29 6.03 -7.13 -12.09
C ILE A 29 7.39 -7.55 -12.67
N VAL A 30 7.53 -8.85 -12.93
CA VAL A 30 8.75 -9.41 -13.50
C VAL A 30 8.44 -9.94 -14.89
N ILE A 31 9.09 -9.38 -15.91
CA ILE A 31 8.97 -9.80 -17.31
C ILE A 31 10.17 -10.69 -17.62
N VAL A 32 9.90 -11.95 -18.00
CA VAL A 32 10.94 -12.93 -18.35
C VAL A 32 11.06 -13.01 -19.87
N GLY A 33 12.27 -12.71 -20.39
CA GLY A 33 12.61 -12.62 -21.81
C GLY A 33 12.69 -11.18 -22.31
N GLY A 34 13.88 -10.76 -22.79
CA GLY A 34 14.16 -9.42 -23.34
C GLY A 34 13.96 -9.28 -24.85
N GLY A 35 13.30 -10.25 -25.49
CA GLY A 35 12.89 -10.14 -26.89
C GLY A 35 11.86 -9.03 -27.12
N GLN A 36 11.48 -8.81 -28.38
CA GLN A 36 10.59 -7.71 -28.79
C GLN A 36 9.30 -7.62 -27.95
N ALA A 37 8.70 -8.77 -27.61
CA ALA A 37 7.50 -8.82 -26.79
C ALA A 37 7.73 -8.32 -25.34
N GLY A 38 8.85 -8.70 -24.72
CA GLY A 38 9.18 -8.31 -23.35
C GLY A 38 9.47 -6.81 -23.24
N ILE A 39 10.23 -6.27 -24.18
CA ILE A 39 10.53 -4.83 -24.23
C ILE A 39 9.26 -4.01 -24.51
N ASN A 40 8.42 -4.45 -25.47
CA ASN A 40 7.15 -3.78 -25.74
C ASN A 40 6.23 -3.77 -24.51
N CYS A 41 6.17 -4.88 -23.77
CA CYS A 41 5.42 -4.99 -22.53
C CYS A 41 5.93 -3.99 -21.48
N ALA A 42 7.25 -3.96 -21.24
CA ALA A 42 7.88 -3.05 -20.28
C ALA A 42 7.63 -1.57 -20.64
N GLN A 43 7.77 -1.21 -21.93
CA GLN A 43 7.53 0.15 -22.40
C GLN A 43 6.06 0.58 -22.26
N ASN A 44 5.12 -0.32 -22.54
CA ASN A 44 3.71 -0.03 -22.37
C ASN A 44 3.36 0.13 -20.89
N LEU A 45 3.88 -0.73 -20.02
CA LEU A 45 3.73 -0.59 -18.57
C LEU A 45 4.31 0.73 -18.07
N ALA A 46 5.49 1.14 -18.54
CA ALA A 46 6.09 2.42 -18.15
C ALA A 46 5.27 3.66 -18.55
N LYS A 47 4.41 3.55 -19.59
CA LYS A 47 3.51 4.64 -20.01
C LYS A 47 2.19 4.66 -19.24
N THR A 48 1.77 3.51 -18.73
CA THR A 48 0.47 3.35 -18.05
C THR A 48 0.60 3.47 -16.53
N LEU A 49 1.72 3.01 -15.97
CA LEU A 49 1.99 3.09 -14.54
C LEU A 49 2.35 4.52 -14.14
N THR A 50 1.83 4.90 -12.98
CA THR A 50 2.09 6.19 -12.33
C THR A 50 2.70 5.97 -10.95
N ASP A 51 3.29 7.00 -10.35
CA ASP A 51 3.88 6.91 -9.01
C ASP A 51 2.85 6.48 -7.93
N ALA A 52 1.56 6.74 -8.18
CA ALA A 52 0.47 6.32 -7.29
C ALA A 52 0.32 4.79 -7.24
N ASP A 53 0.68 4.08 -8.31
CA ASP A 53 0.53 2.62 -8.43
C ASP A 53 1.58 1.85 -7.62
N ASN A 54 2.62 2.52 -7.10
CA ASN A 54 3.67 1.91 -6.26
C ASN A 54 4.18 0.58 -6.85
N THR A 55 4.38 0.56 -8.17
CA THR A 55 4.69 -0.65 -8.94
C THR A 55 6.11 -0.60 -9.48
N GLU A 56 6.85 -1.67 -9.29
CA GLU A 56 8.19 -1.85 -9.87
C GLU A 56 8.14 -2.88 -10.99
N VAL A 57 8.72 -2.54 -12.14
CA VAL A 57 8.81 -3.42 -13.30
C VAL A 57 10.26 -3.80 -13.55
N VAL A 58 10.55 -5.09 -13.60
CA VAL A 58 11.89 -5.64 -13.86
C VAL A 58 11.84 -6.55 -15.07
N VAL A 59 12.77 -6.39 -16.01
CA VAL A 59 12.96 -7.32 -17.13
C VAL A 59 14.16 -8.22 -16.80
N LEU A 60 13.98 -9.53 -16.91
CA LEU A 60 15.01 -10.55 -16.75
C LEU A 60 15.19 -11.24 -18.09
N GLU A 61 16.43 -11.33 -18.57
CA GLU A 61 16.80 -12.00 -19.82
C GLU A 61 17.75 -13.18 -19.55
#